data_AF-A0A8S3K6R0-F1
#
_entry.id   AF-A0A8S3K6R0-F1
#
_cell.length_a   1.000
_cell.length_b   1.000
_cell.length_c   1.000
_cell.angle_alpha   90.00
_cell.angle_beta   90.00
_cell.angle_gamma   90.00
#
_symmetry.space_group_name_H-M   'P 1'
#
loop_
_entity.id
_entity.type
_entity.pdbx_description
1 polymer ?
#
loop_
_entity_poly.entity_id
_entity_poly.type
_entity_poly.pdbx_seq_one_letter_code
_entity_poly.pdbx_strand_id
1 'polypeptide(L)'
;MIHFACMKFENLPNEILFDLFEYINIRDLYNGFWGLNERINYIIGHLRNLSFNLERYEAGLISLFAKQINRLIVNTWQDIDLNQFPRLKSLILHQITGNQLRQIRSEYMPNLVYLSTSSIPEF
;
A
#
# COMPACT_ATOMS: atom_id res chain seq x y z
N MET A 1 -38.22 -20.23 -14.37
CA MET A 1 -37.55 -20.46 -13.08
C MET A 1 -36.12 -19.96 -13.24
N ILE A 2 -35.84 -18.72 -12.84
CA ILE A 2 -34.51 -18.11 -13.02
C ILE A 2 -33.64 -18.64 -11.88
N HIS A 3 -32.70 -19.52 -12.21
CA HIS A 3 -31.67 -19.96 -11.28
C HIS A 3 -30.71 -18.78 -11.10
N PHE A 4 -30.85 -18.02 -10.02
CA PHE A 4 -29.75 -17.17 -9.57
C PHE A 4 -28.63 -18.13 -9.19
N ALA A 5 -27.64 -18.29 -10.08
CA ALA A 5 -26.41 -18.97 -9.71
C ALA A 5 -25.80 -18.17 -8.55
N CYS A 6 -25.54 -18.84 -7.43
CA CYS A 6 -24.81 -18.24 -6.32
C CYS A 6 -23.41 -17.89 -6.84
N MET A 7 -23.21 -16.63 -7.20
CA MET A 7 -21.96 -16.15 -7.75
C MET A 7 -20.96 -16.09 -6.60
N LYS A 8 -19.99 -17.01 -6.60
CA LYS A 8 -18.86 -16.92 -5.67
C LYS A 8 -18.01 -15.71 -6.04
N PHE A 9 -17.53 -14.98 -5.04
CA PHE A 9 -16.58 -13.88 -5.23
C PHE A 9 -15.37 -14.33 -6.07
N GLU A 10 -14.90 -15.55 -5.83
CA GLU A 10 -13.81 -16.21 -6.57
C GLU A 10 -14.09 -16.46 -8.05
N ASN A 11 -15.31 -16.24 -8.54
CA ASN A 11 -15.64 -16.34 -9.96
C ASN A 11 -15.66 -14.98 -10.67
N LEU A 12 -15.38 -13.88 -9.95
CA LEU A 12 -15.25 -12.58 -10.59
C LEU A 12 -14.11 -12.58 -11.62
N PRO A 13 -14.30 -11.89 -12.76
CA PRO A 13 -13.24 -11.67 -13.74
C PRO A 13 -12.01 -11.00 -13.09
N ASN A 14 -10.83 -11.26 -13.65
CA ASN A 14 -9.59 -10.72 -13.10
C ASN A 14 -9.59 -9.19 -13.12
N GLU A 15 -10.16 -8.59 -14.16
CA GLU A 15 -10.27 -7.14 -14.35
C GLU A 15 -11.03 -6.49 -13.19
N ILE A 16 -12.17 -7.08 -12.81
CA ILE A 16 -12.98 -6.59 -11.69
C ILE A 16 -12.22 -6.73 -10.38
N LEU A 17 -11.47 -7.80 -10.19
CA LEU A 17 -10.66 -8.01 -8.99
C LEU A 17 -9.47 -7.05 -8.92
N PHE A 18 -8.79 -6.80 -10.04
CA PHE A 18 -7.73 -5.80 -10.12
C PHE A 18 -8.28 -4.42 -9.74
N ASP A 19 -9.36 -3.99 -10.39
CA ASP A 19 -9.97 -2.69 -10.13
C ASP A 19 -10.43 -2.57 -8.67
N LEU A 20 -11.11 -3.59 -8.13
CA LEU A 20 -11.59 -3.58 -6.74
C LEU A 20 -10.43 -3.49 -5.73
N PHE A 21 -9.40 -4.31 -5.91
CA PHE A 21 -8.31 -4.41 -4.94
C PHE A 21 -7.40 -3.17 -4.90
N GLU A 22 -7.36 -2.35 -5.97
CA GLU A 22 -6.64 -1.07 -5.94
C GLU A 22 -7.21 -0.07 -4.91
N TYR A 23 -8.48 -0.21 -4.51
CA TYR A 23 -9.12 0.65 -3.51
C TYR A 23 -8.95 0.16 -2.07
N ILE A 24 -8.41 -1.04 -1.86
CA ILE A 24 -8.29 -1.66 -0.55
C ILE A 24 -6.89 -1.42 0.02
N ASN A 25 -6.79 -1.18 1.32
CA ASN A 25 -5.50 -1.10 1.99
C ASN A 25 -4.76 -2.44 1.90
N ILE A 26 -3.47 -2.44 1.61
CA ILE A 26 -2.71 -3.70 1.47
C ILE A 26 -2.76 -4.58 2.73
N ARG A 27 -2.89 -4.00 3.94
CA ARG A 27 -3.08 -4.78 5.17
C ARG A 27 -4.35 -5.60 5.12
N ASP A 28 -5.46 -4.97 4.76
CA ASP A 28 -6.78 -5.60 4.70
C ASP A 28 -6.85 -6.60 3.55
N LEU A 29 -6.23 -6.24 2.42
CA LEU A 29 -6.12 -7.13 1.26
C LEU A 29 -5.33 -8.40 1.61
N TYR A 30 -4.19 -8.26 2.28
CA TYR A 30 -3.38 -9.39 2.70
C TYR A 30 -4.15 -10.27 3.71
N ASN A 31 -4.70 -9.67 4.77
CA ASN A 31 -5.40 -10.42 5.82
C ASN A 31 -6.68 -11.10 5.32
N GLY A 32 -7.39 -10.47 4.39
CA GLY A 32 -8.68 -10.97 3.89
C GLY A 32 -8.54 -11.96 2.74
N PHE A 33 -7.52 -11.81 1.89
CA PHE A 33 -7.48 -12.50 0.60
C PHE A 33 -6.18 -13.27 0.32
N TRP A 34 -5.08 -13.00 1.02
CA TRP A 34 -3.83 -13.72 0.81
C TRP A 34 -3.94 -15.16 1.29
N GLY A 35 -3.47 -16.10 0.48
CA GLY A 35 -3.52 -17.53 0.77
C GLY A 35 -4.88 -18.19 0.49
N LEU A 36 -5.89 -17.45 0.00
CA LEU A 36 -7.19 -18.06 -0.34
C LEU A 36 -7.07 -19.05 -1.50
N ASN A 37 -6.42 -18.63 -2.59
CA ASN A 37 -6.05 -19.49 -3.71
C ASN A 37 -4.97 -18.83 -4.57
N GLU A 38 -4.32 -19.62 -5.41
CA GLU A 38 -3.22 -19.18 -6.28
C GLU A 38 -3.61 -18.04 -7.22
N ARG A 39 -4.85 -18.04 -7.74
CA ARG A 39 -5.33 -16.98 -8.64
C ARG A 39 -5.39 -15.63 -7.91
N ILE A 40 -5.94 -15.61 -6.70
CA ILE A 40 -6.03 -14.39 -5.89
C ILE A 40 -4.63 -13.93 -5.45
N ASN A 41 -3.74 -14.84 -5.03
CA ASN A 41 -2.35 -14.50 -4.71
C ASN A 41 -1.63 -13.87 -5.91
N TYR A 42 -1.82 -14.45 -7.11
CA TYR A 42 -1.29 -13.91 -8.35
C TYR A 42 -1.82 -12.49 -8.60
N ILE A 43 -3.13 -12.26 -8.47
CA ILE A 43 -3.72 -10.93 -8.67
C ILE A 43 -3.14 -9.92 -7.69
N ILE A 44 -3.14 -10.23 -6.38
CA ILE A 44 -2.61 -9.35 -5.34
C ILE A 44 -1.14 -9.03 -5.61
N GLY A 45 -0.33 -10.03 -5.98
CA GLY A 45 1.08 -9.88 -6.31
C GLY A 45 1.36 -9.08 -7.58
N HIS A 46 0.35 -8.80 -8.42
CA HIS A 46 0.51 -8.03 -9.66
C HIS A 46 -0.16 -6.66 -9.63
N LEU A 47 -0.78 -6.28 -8.50
CA LEU A 47 -1.30 -4.93 -8.31
C LEU A 47 -0.18 -3.90 -8.40
N ARG A 48 -0.47 -2.76 -9.02
CA ARG A 48 0.53 -1.72 -9.29
C ARG A 48 0.29 -0.44 -8.51
N ASN A 49 -0.92 -0.28 -7.95
CA ASN A 49 -1.36 0.94 -7.31
C ASN A 49 -1.83 0.68 -5.87
N LEU A 50 -0.94 0.13 -5.05
CA LEU A 50 -1.31 -0.20 -3.67
C LEU A 50 -1.21 1.00 -2.74
N SER A 51 -2.23 1.11 -1.88
CA SER A 51 -2.26 2.03 -0.76
C SER A 51 -1.90 1.29 0.53
N PHE A 52 -1.00 1.88 1.32
CA PHE A 52 -0.61 1.35 2.63
C PHE A 52 -0.78 2.41 3.72
N ASN A 53 -1.52 2.04 4.77
CA ASN A 53 -1.68 2.84 5.98
C ASN A 53 -0.88 2.16 7.09
N LEU A 54 0.26 2.75 7.41
CA LEU A 54 1.25 2.19 8.29
C LEU A 54 1.08 2.77 9.70
N GLU A 55 0.38 2.02 10.55
CA GLU A 55 0.11 2.37 11.96
C GLU A 55 1.17 1.77 12.91
N ARG A 56 1.85 0.72 12.45
CA ARG A 56 2.97 0.05 13.12
C ARG A 56 3.87 -0.58 12.05
N TYR A 57 5.15 -0.73 12.33
CA TYR A 57 6.08 -1.34 11.38
C TYR A 57 5.71 -2.81 11.10
N GLU A 58 5.53 -3.15 9.83
CA GLU A 58 5.12 -4.48 9.37
C GLU A 58 6.12 -5.01 8.34
N ALA A 59 7.28 -5.46 8.83
CA ALA A 59 8.39 -5.93 8.00
C ALA A 59 7.95 -6.95 6.94
N GLY A 60 7.04 -7.88 7.28
CA GLY A 60 6.51 -8.88 6.36
C GLY A 60 5.77 -8.26 5.17
N LEU A 61 4.77 -7.41 5.43
CA LEU A 61 4.03 -6.74 4.35
C LEU A 61 4.93 -5.84 3.51
N ILE A 62 5.82 -5.10 4.15
CA ILE A 62 6.75 -4.22 3.45
C ILE A 62 7.65 -5.07 2.54
N SER A 63 8.20 -6.18 3.03
CA SER A 63 9.07 -7.06 2.22
C SER A 63 8.36 -7.62 0.98
N LEU A 64 7.05 -7.87 1.06
CA LEU A 64 6.25 -8.43 -0.02
C LEU A 64 5.82 -7.37 -1.04
N PHE A 65 5.37 -6.21 -0.57
CA PHE A 65 4.59 -5.26 -1.39
C PHE A 65 5.22 -3.88 -1.56
N ALA A 66 6.37 -3.60 -0.94
CA ALA A 66 7.04 -2.29 -0.99
C ALA A 66 7.17 -1.71 -2.42
N LYS A 67 7.51 -2.55 -3.41
CA LYS A 67 7.68 -2.14 -4.81
C LYS A 67 6.37 -1.80 -5.55
N GLN A 68 5.22 -2.14 -4.96
CA GLN A 68 3.89 -1.93 -5.52
C GLN A 68 3.14 -0.78 -4.82
N ILE A 69 3.63 -0.34 -3.66
CA ILE A 69 3.04 0.76 -2.90
C ILE A 69 3.34 2.08 -3.60
N ASN A 70 2.28 2.76 -4.02
CA ASN A 70 2.34 4.09 -4.62
C ASN A 70 1.81 5.17 -3.67
N ARG A 71 1.03 4.79 -2.66
CA ARG A 71 0.46 5.68 -1.66
C ARG A 71 0.78 5.14 -0.28
N LEU A 72 1.52 5.92 0.49
CA LEU A 72 1.89 5.61 1.85
C LEU A 72 1.34 6.67 2.79
N ILE A 73 0.66 6.23 3.84
CA ILE A 73 0.25 7.06 4.96
C ILE A 73 0.96 6.49 6.19
N VAL A 74 1.75 7.31 6.88
CA VAL A 74 2.52 6.91 8.07
C VAL A 74 1.89 7.55 9.29
N ASN A 75 1.30 6.68 10.12
CA ASN A 75 0.52 7.01 11.31
C ASN A 75 1.22 6.45 12.56
N THR A 76 2.54 6.57 12.60
CA THR A 76 3.36 6.01 13.67
C THR A 76 4.63 6.82 13.88
N TRP A 77 5.13 6.82 15.12
CA TRP A 77 6.40 7.47 15.50
C TRP A 77 7.63 6.66 15.09
N GLN A 78 7.43 5.44 14.59
CA GLN A 78 8.51 4.57 14.19
C GLN A 78 9.21 5.12 12.95
N ASP A 79 10.54 5.14 13.01
CA ASP A 79 11.36 5.54 11.87
C ASP A 79 11.29 4.46 10.80
N ILE A 80 10.93 4.86 9.59
CA ILE A 80 10.71 3.97 8.45
C ILE A 80 11.63 4.43 7.35
N ASP A 81 12.38 3.50 6.77
CA ASP A 81 13.16 3.77 5.58
C ASP A 81 12.23 3.88 4.37
N LEU A 82 11.98 5.12 3.95
CA LEU A 82 11.11 5.47 2.84
C LEU A 82 11.71 5.05 1.49
N ASN A 83 13.02 4.76 1.42
CA ASN A 83 13.67 4.23 0.21
C ASN A 83 13.18 2.84 -0.18
N GLN A 84 12.53 2.13 0.74
CA GLN A 84 11.91 0.84 0.45
C GLN A 84 10.79 0.96 -0.59
N PHE A 85 10.19 2.14 -0.78
CA PHE A 85 9.04 2.38 -1.65
C PHE A 85 9.44 3.14 -2.95
N PRO A 86 10.12 2.51 -3.93
CA PRO A 86 10.68 3.20 -5.09
C PRO A 86 9.64 3.78 -6.06
N ARG A 87 8.39 3.34 -5.97
CA ARG A 87 7.28 3.79 -6.82
C ARG A 87 6.33 4.74 -6.10
N LEU A 88 6.73 5.25 -4.95
CA LEU A 88 5.89 6.13 -4.15
C LEU A 88 5.57 7.41 -4.92
N LYS A 89 4.27 7.69 -5.03
CA LYS A 89 3.69 8.88 -5.68
C LYS A 89 3.06 9.81 -4.66
N SER A 90 2.49 9.25 -3.60
CA SER A 90 1.83 9.99 -2.52
C SER A 90 2.39 9.57 -1.18
N LEU A 91 2.86 10.53 -0.39
CA LEU A 91 3.33 10.34 0.97
C LEU A 91 2.58 11.26 1.93
N ILE A 92 1.98 10.69 2.97
CA ILE A 92 1.39 11.43 4.08
C ILE A 92 2.10 11.00 5.35
N LEU A 93 2.69 11.97 6.05
CA LEU A 93 3.35 11.76 7.34
C LEU A 93 2.56 12.50 8.42
N HIS A 94 1.89 11.77 9.30
CA HIS A 94 1.26 12.39 10.47
C HIS A 94 2.28 12.72 11.57
N GLN A 95 3.33 11.91 11.67
CA GLN A 95 4.43 12.08 12.62
C GLN A 95 5.74 11.93 11.85
N ILE A 96 6.48 13.02 11.70
CA ILE A 96 7.73 13.04 10.91
C ILE A 96 8.94 12.98 11.83
N THR A 97 9.86 12.05 11.55
CA THR A 97 11.18 12.00 12.20
C THR A 97 12.18 12.85 11.42
N GLY A 98 13.25 13.29 12.09
CA GLY A 98 14.34 14.00 11.41
C GLY A 98 15.05 13.15 10.34
N ASN A 99 15.01 11.81 10.44
CA ASN A 99 15.55 10.90 9.44
C ASN A 99 14.66 10.81 8.20
N GLN A 100 13.35 10.64 8.40
CA GLN A 100 12.37 10.66 7.30
C GLN A 100 12.45 11.98 6.53
N LEU A 101 12.54 13.12 7.23
CA LEU A 101 12.68 14.43 6.59
C LEU A 101 13.92 14.51 5.68
N ARG A 102 15.05 13.91 6.09
CA ARG A 102 16.26 13.88 5.26
C ARG A 102 16.13 12.99 4.02
N GLN A 103 15.28 11.96 4.07
CA GLN A 103 15.03 11.04 2.96
C GLN A 103 14.09 11.63 1.90
N ILE A 104 13.25 12.60 2.28
CA ILE A 104 12.37 13.32 1.34
C ILE A 104 13.22 14.25 0.47
N ARG A 105 13.79 13.68 -0.59
CA ARG A 105 14.56 14.37 -1.62
C ARG A 105 14.20 13.79 -2.99
N SER A 106 14.26 14.62 -4.02
CA SER A 106 13.98 14.23 -5.40
C SER A 106 14.87 13.09 -5.90
N GLU A 107 16.12 13.03 -5.40
CA GLU A 107 17.09 11.98 -5.70
C GLU A 107 16.61 10.58 -5.28
N TYR A 108 15.93 10.49 -4.14
CA TYR A 108 15.48 9.21 -3.56
C TYR A 108 14.01 8.90 -3.87
N MET A 109 13.20 9.92 -4.16
CA MET A 109 11.77 9.78 -4.44
C MET A 109 11.39 10.50 -5.74
N PRO A 110 11.93 10.10 -6.90
CA PRO A 110 11.76 10.82 -8.16
C PRO A 110 10.31 10.83 -8.67
N ASN A 111 9.46 9.92 -8.17
CA ASN A 111 8.06 9.77 -8.58
C ASN A 111 7.07 10.45 -7.63
N LEU A 112 7.54 11.07 -6.54
CA LEU A 112 6.67 11.67 -5.54
C LEU A 112 6.02 12.94 -6.09
N VAL A 113 4.70 12.93 -6.20
CA VAL A 113 3.89 14.04 -6.73
C VAL A 113 3.02 14.69 -5.65
N TYR A 114 2.79 13.99 -4.55
CA TYR A 114 2.01 14.48 -3.42
C TYR A 114 2.73 14.20 -2.11
N LEU A 115 2.91 15.24 -1.31
CA LEU A 115 3.48 15.18 0.02
C LEU A 115 2.62 15.99 0.99
N SER A 116 2.28 15.41 2.13
CA SER A 116 1.59 16.09 3.22
C SER A 116 2.22 15.73 4.56
N THR A 117 2.44 16.72 5.41
CA THR A 117 3.00 16.56 6.76
C THR A 117 2.10 17.27 7.77
N SER A 118 1.76 16.61 8.89
CA SER A 118 0.71 17.13 9.80
C SER A 118 1.22 18.08 10.89
N SER A 119 2.52 18.09 11.13
CA SER A 119 3.21 19.11 11.94
C SER A 119 4.71 18.82 11.86
N ILE A 120 5.51 19.87 11.67
CA ILE A 120 6.96 19.80 11.85
C ILE A 120 7.19 19.91 13.36
N PRO A 121 7.91 19.00 14.03
CA PRO A 121 8.33 19.23 15.41
C PRO A 121 9.16 20.53 15.41
N GLU A 122 8.69 21.54 16.13
CA GLU A 122 9.49 22.73 16.42
C GLU A 122 10.75 22.24 17.18
N PHE A 123 11.92 22.53 16.61
CA PHE A 123 13.22 22.25 17.23
C PHE A 123 13.56 23.31 18.27
#